data_AF-A2DZ57-F1
#
_entry.id   AF-A2DZ57-F1
#
_cell.length_a   1.000
_cell.length_b   1.000
_cell.length_c   1.000
_cell.angle_alpha   90.00
_cell.angle_beta   90.00
_cell.angle_gamma   90.00
#
_symmetry.space_group_name_H-M   'P 1'
#
loop_
_entity.id
_entity.type
_entity.pdbx_description
1 polymer ?
#
loop_
_entity_poly.entity_id
_entity_poly.type
_entity_poly.pdbx_seq_one_letter_code
_entity_poly.pdbx_strand_id
1 'polypeptide(L)' 'MSEDKPFVNIHSLISLNGKMVGPYWYTENGKVSMSDYEWTSASYKPDAWLWGRRTFDAVLPSIDNPSVNENETE' A
#
# COMPACT_ATOMS: atom_id res chain seq x y z
N MET A 1 14.60 11.56 18.89
CA MET A 1 14.43 10.28 18.18
C MET A 1 15.82 9.72 17.96
N SER A 2 16.09 8.45 18.26
CA SER A 2 17.41 7.87 17.96
C SER A 2 17.61 7.87 16.45
N GLU A 3 18.74 8.37 15.97
CA GLU A 3 19.07 8.45 14.53
C GLU A 3 19.17 7.07 13.85
N ASP A 4 19.19 5.99 14.64
CA ASP A 4 19.42 4.62 14.15
C ASP A 4 18.25 4.03 13.35
N LYS A 5 17.06 4.64 13.37
CA LYS A 5 15.86 4.09 12.70
C LYS A 5 15.02 5.18 12.03
N PRO A 6 14.49 4.92 10.81
CA PRO A 6 13.58 5.85 10.16
C PRO A 6 12.26 5.96 10.94
N PHE A 7 11.61 7.10 10.83
CA PHE A 7 10.21 7.22 11.25
C PHE A 7 9.34 6.44 10.26
N VAL A 8 8.50 5.53 10.78
CA VAL A 8 7.63 4.68 9.96
C VAL A 8 6.17 5.05 10.25
N ASN A 9 5.43 5.40 9.19
CA ASN A 9 3.99 5.63 9.24
C ASN A 9 3.26 4.54 8.44
N ILE A 10 2.15 4.05 8.99
CA ILE A 10 1.20 3.20 8.25
C ILE A 10 0.09 4.09 7.74
N HIS A 11 0.09 4.35 6.44
CA HIS A 11 -0.98 5.04 5.72
C HIS A 11 -1.77 3.99 4.93
N SER A 12 -3.07 3.86 5.18
CA SER A 12 -3.91 2.86 4.50
C SER A 12 -5.34 3.34 4.36
N LEU A 13 -5.94 3.07 3.20
CA LEU A 13 -7.35 3.29 2.95
C LEU A 13 -8.15 2.03 3.31
N ILE A 14 -9.09 2.14 4.25
CA ILE A 14 -9.84 1.00 4.80
C ILE A 14 -11.33 1.34 4.81
N SER A 15 -12.16 0.40 4.39
CA SER A 15 -13.62 0.54 4.49
C SER A 15 -14.11 0.53 5.94
N LEU A 16 -15.34 1.00 6.17
CA LEU A 16 -15.95 1.03 7.52
C LEU A 16 -16.04 -0.34 8.21
N ASN A 17 -16.05 -1.43 7.44
CA ASN A 17 -16.02 -2.81 7.95
C ASN A 17 -14.61 -3.41 8.02
N GLY A 18 -13.56 -2.59 7.95
CA GLY A 18 -12.18 -3.01 8.16
C GLY A 18 -11.54 -3.74 6.99
N LYS A 19 -12.04 -3.59 5.76
CA LYS A 19 -11.49 -4.26 4.57
C LYS A 19 -10.62 -3.29 3.77
N MET A 20 -9.47 -3.79 3.32
CA MET A 20 -8.54 -3.07 2.43
C MET A 20 -8.78 -3.38 0.95
N VAL A 21 -9.52 -4.45 0.66
CA VAL A 21 -9.87 -4.91 -0.70
C VAL A 21 -11.33 -5.30 -0.76
N GLY A 22 -11.96 -5.22 -1.93
CA GLY A 22 -13.33 -5.67 -2.15
C GLY A 22 -14.17 -4.78 -3.08
N PRO A 23 -15.47 -5.09 -3.23
CA PRO A 23 -16.34 -4.45 -4.23
C PRO A 23 -16.49 -2.94 -4.07
N TYR A 24 -16.32 -2.43 -2.85
CA TYR A 24 -16.44 -1.00 -2.54
C TYR A 24 -15.51 -0.13 -3.39
N TRP A 25 -14.29 -0.60 -3.66
CA TRP A 25 -13.28 0.19 -4.40
C TRP A 25 -13.64 0.43 -5.86
N TYR A 26 -14.58 -0.33 -6.41
CA TYR A 26 -15.09 -0.14 -7.78
C TYR A 26 -16.28 0.83 -7.86
N THR A 27 -16.76 1.32 -6.72
CA THR A 27 -17.83 2.33 -6.66
C THR A 27 -17.27 3.75 -6.84
N GLU A 28 -18.11 4.71 -7.23
CA GLU A 28 -17.71 6.13 -7.32
C GLU A 28 -17.16 6.66 -5.99
N ASN A 29 -17.79 6.32 -4.86
CA ASN A 29 -17.30 6.71 -3.54
C ASN A 29 -15.91 6.15 -3.25
N GLY A 30 -15.64 4.90 -3.66
CA GLY A 30 -14.32 4.29 -3.54
C GLY A 30 -13.25 5.04 -4.34
N LYS A 31 -13.58 5.51 -5.54
CA LYS A 31 -12.67 6.34 -6.37
C LYS A 31 -12.36 7.69 -5.72
N VAL A 32 -13.37 8.36 -5.16
CA VAL A 32 -13.18 9.63 -4.42
C VAL A 32 -12.28 9.42 -3.23
N SER A 33 -12.53 8.39 -2.42
CA SER A 33 -11.67 8.08 -1.26
C SER A 33 -10.24 7.70 -1.66
N MET A 34 -10.06 7.04 -2.80
CA MET A 34 -8.72 6.79 -3.35
C MET A 34 -8.01 8.09 -3.75
N SER A 35 -8.73 9.05 -4.35
CA SER A 35 -8.17 10.36 -4.68
C SER A 35 -7.69 11.12 -3.44
N ASP A 36 -8.45 11.08 -2.34
CA ASP A 36 -8.07 11.72 -1.08
C ASP A 36 -6.86 11.04 -0.43
N TYR A 37 -6.79 9.71 -0.53
CA TYR A 37 -5.64 8.91 -0.08
C TYR A 37 -4.37 9.28 -0.87
N GLU A 38 -4.44 9.30 -2.20
CA GLU A 38 -3.33 9.69 -3.09
C GLU A 38 -2.86 11.13 -2.79
N TRP A 39 -3.79 12.07 -2.60
CA TRP A 39 -3.47 13.45 -2.24
C TRP A 39 -2.73 13.53 -0.90
N THR A 40 -3.19 12.80 0.11
CA THR A 40 -2.57 12.76 1.44
C THR A 40 -1.16 12.17 1.35
N SER A 41 -1.00 11.05 0.63
CA SER A 41 0.30 10.40 0.40
C SER A 41 1.30 11.34 -0.28
N ALA A 42 0.88 12.06 -1.33
CA ALA A 42 1.72 13.03 -2.03
C ALA A 42 2.15 14.22 -1.13
N SER A 43 1.28 14.64 -0.21
CA SER A 43 1.58 15.74 0.73
C SER A 43 2.61 15.36 1.80
N TYR A 44 2.67 14.08 2.17
CA TYR A 44 3.54 13.58 3.25
C TYR A 44 5.03 13.57 2.86
N LYS A 45 5.34 13.50 1.56
CA LYS A 45 6.71 13.51 0.99
C LYS A 45 7.66 12.49 1.66
N PRO A 46 7.33 11.19 1.65
CA PRO A 46 8.19 10.18 2.25
C PRO A 46 9.50 10.00 1.47
N ASP A 47 10.59 9.66 2.16
CA ASP A 47 11.86 9.29 1.52
C ASP A 47 11.81 7.89 0.88
N ALA A 48 10.92 7.01 1.35
CA ALA A 48 10.76 5.65 0.84
C ALA A 48 9.34 5.09 1.07
N TRP A 49 8.96 4.09 0.27
CA TRP A 49 7.73 3.31 0.44
C TRP A 49 8.05 1.87 0.85
N LEU A 50 7.21 1.31 1.72
CA LEU A 50 7.28 -0.08 2.17
C LEU A 50 5.97 -0.79 1.84
N TRP A 51 6.00 -1.71 0.87
CA TRP A 51 4.85 -2.53 0.50
C TRP A 51 5.14 -4.01 0.71
N GLY A 52 4.12 -4.77 1.12
CA GLY A 52 4.18 -6.22 1.08
C GLY A 52 4.20 -6.71 -0.38
N ARG A 53 4.96 -7.76 -0.67
CA ARG A 53 5.14 -8.26 -2.03
C ARG A 53 3.82 -8.58 -2.75
N ARG A 54 2.88 -9.25 -2.07
CA ARG A 54 1.56 -9.56 -2.65
C ARG A 54 0.77 -8.32 -3.07
N THR A 55 0.90 -7.22 -2.34
CA THR A 55 0.28 -5.93 -2.72
C THR A 55 0.94 -5.37 -3.97
N PHE A 56 2.28 -5.41 -4.02
CA PHE A 56 3.03 -4.96 -5.19
C PHE A 56 2.63 -5.73 -6.44
N ASP A 57 2.59 -7.07 -6.38
CA ASP A 57 2.21 -7.92 -7.52
C ASP A 57 0.78 -7.67 -8.01
N ALA A 58 -0.15 -7.34 -7.10
CA ALA A 58 -1.55 -7.06 -7.44
C ALA A 58 -1.75 -5.68 -8.10
N VAL A 59 -0.97 -4.67 -7.71
CA VAL A 59 -1.13 -3.29 -8.18
C VAL A 59 -0.23 -2.99 -9.38
N LEU A 60 0.99 -3.52 -9.36
CA LEU A 60 2.01 -3.37 -10.40
C LEU A 60 2.47 -4.76 -10.85
N PRO A 61 1.62 -5.49 -11.62
CA PRO A 61 1.98 -6.80 -12.14
C PRO A 61 3.13 -6.64 -13.15
N SER A 62 4.36 -6.72 -12.64
CA SER A 62 5.57 -6.69 -13.46
C SER A 62 5.92 -8.10 -13.91
N ILE A 63 6.27 -8.23 -15.19
CA ILE A 63 6.83 -9.45 -15.78
C ILE A 63 8.28 -9.70 -15.36
N ASP A 64 8.98 -8.69 -14.82
CA ASP A 64 10.41 -8.72 -14.48
C ASP A 64 10.67 -8.87 -12.97
N ASN A 65 9.64 -9.23 -12.22
CA ASN A 65 9.74 -9.42 -10.79
C ASN A 65 10.60 -10.66 -10.48
N PRO A 66 11.65 -10.57 -9.62
CA PRO A 66 12.46 -11.74 -9.27
C PRO A 66 11.58 -12.82 -8.67
N SER A 67 11.92 -14.08 -8.96
CA SER A 67 11.16 -15.25 -8.51
C SER A 67 11.03 -15.26 -7.00
N VAL A 68 9.81 -15.40 -6.50
CA VAL A 68 9.55 -15.60 -5.07
C VAL A 68 10.06 -16.99 -4.68
N ASN A 69 10.84 -17.08 -3.61
CA ASN A 69 11.18 -18.38 -3.04
C ASN A 69 9.95 -18.96 -2.33
N GLU A 70 9.33 -19.98 -2.92
CA GLU A 70 8.12 -20.61 -2.36
C GLU A 70 8.35 -21.29 -1.00
N ASN A 71 9.62 -21.52 -0.63
CA ASN A 71 10.01 -22.15 0.64
C ASN A 71 10.47 -21.12 1.68
N GLU A 72 10.34 -19.82 1.42
CA GLU A 72 10.67 -18.79 2.40
C GLU A 72 9.63 -18.85 3.53
N THR A 73 10.08 -19.27 4.73
CA THR A 73 9.29 -19.27 5.95
C THR A 73 9.68 -18.08 6.82
N GLU A 74 8.69 -17.41 7.42
CA GLU A 74 8.87 -16.33 8.41
C GLU A 74 9.77 -16.72 9.59
#